data_AF-A0A0R1S5H1-F1
#
_entry.id   AF-A0A0R1S5H1-F1
#
_cell.length_a   1.000
_cell.length_b   1.000
_cell.length_c   1.000
_cell.angle_alpha   90.00
_cell.angle_beta   90.00
_cell.angle_gamma   90.00
#
_symmetry.space_group_name_H-M   'P 1'
#
loop_
_entity.id
_entity.type
_entity.pdbx_description
1 polymer ?
#
loop_
_entity_poly.entity_id
_entity_poly.type
_entity_poly.pdbx_seq_one_letter_code
_entity_poly.pdbx_strand_id
1 'polypeptide(L)'
;MVIINIIKAIILGIIEGITEFLPISSTGHLYLADYLVKLNEPKYFIDMFMVVIQLGAILSIIVIYFSKLNPFSLKKTALQRKNTWILWFKVVVAVIPAMIVGLPLNSWLEENMTNWQVISATLIIYGILFIILENYYKNRQAKFTDLNKISFQMAFLIGCFQVLSLIPGTSRSGATILGAMLIGASRYVSAEFSFFLAIPTMFGASLLKIVKYIKAGHTFAGDQLMVLLVGMVVSFVVAYIAVKFLLRFIQTHDFKSFGWYRIVLGIIVILAGVLNFIH
;
A
#
# COMPACT_ATOMS: atom_id res chain seq x y z
N MET A 1 7.82 -23.75 18.70
CA MET A 1 7.00 -22.56 18.40
C MET A 1 7.68 -21.62 17.41
N VAL A 2 8.95 -21.26 17.64
CA VAL A 2 9.71 -20.33 16.77
C VAL A 2 9.68 -20.65 15.28
N ILE A 3 10.02 -21.88 14.89
CA ILE A 3 10.04 -22.29 13.46
C ILE A 3 8.66 -22.11 12.81
N ILE A 4 7.59 -22.39 13.54
CA ILE A 4 6.21 -22.23 13.04
C ILE A 4 5.91 -20.75 12.82
N ASN A 5 6.23 -19.88 13.79
CA ASN A 5 6.03 -18.43 13.64
C ASN A 5 6.87 -17.83 12.51
N ILE A 6 8.08 -18.35 12.27
CA ILE A 6 8.91 -17.96 11.11
C ILE A 6 8.21 -18.34 9.80
N ILE A 7 7.70 -19.58 9.65
CA ILE A 7 6.97 -20.01 8.45
C ILE A 7 5.73 -19.12 8.23
N LYS A 8 4.98 -18.85 9.30
CA LYS A 8 3.81 -17.95 9.26
C LYS A 8 4.20 -16.54 8.81
N ALA A 9 5.30 -15.99 9.33
CA ALA A 9 5.81 -14.69 8.91
C ALA A 9 6.31 -14.68 7.45
N ILE A 10 6.88 -15.79 6.95
CA ILE A 10 7.22 -15.93 5.53
C ILE A 10 5.95 -15.84 4.67
N ILE A 11 4.89 -16.57 5.03
CA ILE A 11 3.62 -16.55 4.28
C ILE A 11 3.02 -15.13 4.27
N LEU A 12 2.92 -14.48 5.44
CA LEU A 12 2.40 -13.12 5.56
C LEU A 12 3.28 -12.11 4.81
N GLY A 13 4.60 -12.27 4.86
CA GLY A 13 5.55 -11.45 4.11
C GLY A 13 5.39 -11.62 2.58
N ILE A 14 5.14 -12.84 2.09
CA ILE A 14 4.84 -13.08 0.68
C ILE A 14 3.56 -12.37 0.27
N ILE A 15 2.49 -12.53 1.07
CA ILE A 15 1.18 -11.91 0.80
C ILE A 15 1.32 -10.40 0.76
N GLU A 16 1.92 -9.79 1.78
CA GLU A 16 2.17 -8.35 1.84
C GLU A 16 3.00 -7.89 0.63
N GLY A 17 4.12 -8.56 0.35
CA GLY A 17 5.00 -8.18 -0.75
C GLY A 17 4.32 -8.20 -2.12
N ILE A 18 3.43 -9.17 -2.38
CA ILE A 18 2.64 -9.23 -3.62
C ILE A 18 1.60 -8.10 -3.66
N THR A 19 0.92 -7.84 -2.54
CA THR A 19 -0.36 -7.12 -2.54
C THR A 19 -0.24 -5.64 -2.22
N GLU A 20 0.89 -5.18 -1.67
CA GLU A 20 1.06 -3.79 -1.24
C GLU A 20 1.03 -2.78 -2.39
N PHE A 21 1.74 -3.10 -3.49
CA PHE A 21 1.81 -2.19 -4.65
C PHE A 21 0.82 -2.52 -5.76
N LEU A 22 0.39 -3.78 -5.85
CA LEU A 22 -0.72 -4.13 -6.72
C LEU A 22 -1.99 -3.45 -6.16
N PRO A 23 -2.87 -2.89 -7.02
CA PRO A 23 -4.04 -2.16 -6.54
C PRO A 23 -5.16 -3.08 -6.04
N ILE A 24 -4.83 -4.13 -5.28
CA ILE A 24 -5.72 -5.23 -4.86
C ILE A 24 -5.96 -5.31 -3.35
N SER A 25 -5.42 -4.37 -2.57
CA SER A 25 -5.52 -4.25 -1.11
C SER A 25 -4.76 -5.31 -0.31
N SER A 26 -3.57 -4.95 0.18
CA SER A 26 -2.82 -5.76 1.16
C SER A 26 -3.61 -6.02 2.43
N THR A 27 -4.30 -5.01 2.98
CA THR A 27 -5.15 -5.15 4.16
C THR A 27 -6.21 -6.25 4.02
N GLY A 28 -6.90 -6.33 2.89
CA GLY A 28 -7.92 -7.37 2.67
C GLY A 28 -7.33 -8.78 2.62
N HIS A 29 -6.15 -8.93 2.02
CA HIS A 29 -5.46 -10.22 1.97
C HIS A 29 -4.87 -10.61 3.31
N LEU A 30 -4.22 -9.68 4.01
CA LEU A 30 -3.66 -9.93 5.34
C LEU A 30 -4.75 -10.24 6.35
N TYR A 31 -5.92 -9.60 6.28
CA TYR A 31 -7.07 -9.92 7.13
C TYR A 31 -7.56 -11.36 6.92
N LEU A 32 -7.72 -11.80 5.66
CA LEU A 32 -8.05 -13.20 5.37
C LEU A 32 -6.93 -14.18 5.76
N ALA A 33 -5.69 -13.80 5.50
CA ALA A 33 -4.52 -14.63 5.77
C ALA A 33 -4.31 -14.81 7.27
N ASP A 34 -4.54 -13.78 8.08
CA ASP A 34 -4.41 -13.86 9.53
C ASP A 34 -5.38 -14.91 10.10
N TYR A 35 -6.59 -15.04 9.55
CA TYR A 35 -7.52 -16.08 9.98
C TYR A 35 -7.00 -17.51 9.72
N LEU A 36 -6.31 -17.74 8.58
CA LEU A 36 -5.81 -19.07 8.20
C LEU A 36 -4.45 -19.40 8.82
N VAL A 37 -3.57 -18.41 8.87
CA VAL A 37 -2.17 -18.55 9.28
C VAL A 37 -2.06 -18.39 10.80
N LYS A 38 -2.78 -17.44 11.41
CA LYS A 38 -2.81 -17.04 12.83
C LYS A 38 -1.44 -17.08 13.49
N LEU A 39 -0.70 -15.98 13.53
CA LEU A 39 0.55 -15.94 14.29
C LEU A 39 0.29 -16.36 15.74
N ASN A 40 1.17 -17.21 16.31
CA ASN A 40 1.04 -17.64 17.70
C ASN A 40 1.63 -16.56 18.62
N GLU A 41 1.07 -15.36 18.55
CA GLU A 41 1.54 -14.17 19.23
C GLU A 41 0.35 -13.37 19.78
N PRO A 42 0.56 -12.52 20.80
CA PRO A 42 -0.49 -11.65 21.30
C PRO A 42 -1.01 -10.68 20.23
N LYS A 43 -2.31 -10.35 20.28
CA LYS A 43 -2.97 -9.47 19.29
C LYS A 43 -2.23 -8.14 19.08
N TYR A 44 -1.72 -7.52 20.14
CA TYR A 44 -0.99 -6.25 20.05
C TYR A 44 0.31 -6.38 19.22
N PHE A 45 0.96 -7.55 19.22
CA PHE A 45 2.11 -7.83 18.36
C PHE A 45 1.67 -8.09 16.93
N ILE A 46 0.60 -8.87 16.71
CA ILE A 46 0.07 -9.14 15.37
C ILE A 46 -0.35 -7.84 14.68
N ASP A 47 -1.11 -6.98 15.36
CA ASP A 47 -1.60 -5.70 14.81
C ASP A 47 -0.43 -4.76 14.46
N MET A 48 0.68 -4.80 15.21
CA MET A 48 1.91 -4.07 14.90
C MET A 48 2.67 -4.72 13.75
N PHE A 49 2.84 -6.05 13.80
CA PHE A 49 3.54 -6.85 12.79
C PHE A 49 2.96 -6.61 11.40
N MET A 50 1.63 -6.69 11.25
CA MET A 50 0.95 -6.54 9.95
C MET A 50 1.21 -5.19 9.28
N VAL A 51 1.46 -4.13 10.06
CA VAL A 51 1.81 -2.80 9.53
C VAL A 51 3.32 -2.64 9.32
N VAL A 52 4.14 -3.21 10.19
CA VAL A 52 5.60 -3.02 10.11
C VAL A 52 6.24 -3.89 9.02
N ILE A 53 5.68 -5.05 8.69
CA ILE A 53 6.16 -5.85 7.53
C ILE A 53 6.04 -5.08 6.21
N GLN A 54 5.14 -4.11 6.13
CA GLN A 54 4.95 -3.24 4.97
C GLN A 54 6.18 -2.35 4.73
N LEU A 55 6.95 -2.01 5.79
CA LEU A 55 8.24 -1.34 5.61
C LEU A 55 9.20 -2.14 4.74
N GLY A 56 9.17 -3.47 4.83
CA GLY A 56 9.91 -4.36 3.94
C GLY A 56 9.56 -4.08 2.47
N ALA A 57 8.26 -4.10 2.14
CA ALA A 57 7.78 -3.76 0.81
C ALA A 57 8.22 -2.34 0.38
N ILE A 58 8.18 -1.36 1.27
CA ILE A 58 8.56 0.03 0.97
C ILE A 58 10.06 0.18 0.68
N LEU A 59 10.92 -0.54 1.39
CA LEU A 59 12.34 -0.58 1.09
C LEU A 59 12.61 -1.07 -0.34
N SER A 60 11.75 -1.92 -0.91
CA SER A 60 11.89 -2.37 -2.29
C SER A 60 11.76 -1.23 -3.30
N ILE A 61 10.85 -0.28 -3.07
CA ILE A 61 10.71 0.93 -3.90
C ILE A 61 11.94 1.80 -3.78
N ILE A 62 12.45 2.00 -2.57
CA ILE A 62 13.66 2.80 -2.34
C ILE A 62 14.83 2.20 -3.11
N VAL A 63 14.98 0.87 -3.11
CA VAL A 63 16.04 0.17 -3.85
C VAL A 63 15.84 0.27 -5.36
N ILE A 64 14.64 -0.05 -5.88
CA ILE A 64 14.33 0.00 -7.32
C ILE A 64 14.56 1.40 -7.87
N TYR A 65 14.13 2.41 -7.13
CA TYR A 65 14.17 3.81 -7.56
C TYR A 65 15.30 4.61 -6.92
N PHE A 66 16.30 3.97 -6.31
CA PHE A 66 17.37 4.65 -5.56
C PHE A 66 18.03 5.75 -6.40
N SER A 67 18.42 5.42 -7.64
CA SER A 67 19.02 6.39 -8.56
C SER A 67 18.06 7.54 -8.92
N LYS A 68 16.76 7.28 -9.07
CA LYS A 68 15.75 8.30 -9.40
C LYS A 68 15.44 9.18 -8.19
N LEU A 69 15.33 8.62 -6.99
CA LEU A 69 14.90 9.33 -5.78
C LEU A 69 16.05 9.95 -4.98
N ASN A 70 17.30 9.52 -5.17
CA ASN A 70 18.45 10.07 -4.45
C ASN A 70 18.86 11.45 -5.02
N PRO A 71 18.64 12.57 -4.31
CA PRO A 71 19.01 13.90 -4.79
C PRO A 71 20.52 14.15 -4.73
N PHE A 72 21.27 13.36 -3.96
CA PHE A 72 22.71 13.48 -3.74
C PHE A 72 23.55 12.62 -4.70
N SER A 73 22.93 11.93 -5.65
CA SER A 73 23.65 11.11 -6.62
C SER A 73 24.64 11.95 -7.42
N LEU A 74 25.92 11.56 -7.37
CA LEU A 74 26.99 12.21 -8.13
C LEU A 74 26.76 12.13 -9.65
N LYS A 75 26.02 11.11 -10.10
CA LYS A 75 25.68 10.90 -11.51
C LYS A 75 24.60 11.86 -12.05
N LYS A 76 23.95 12.65 -11.18
CA LYS A 76 22.89 13.60 -11.58
C LYS A 76 23.44 14.98 -11.91
N THR A 77 22.92 15.58 -12.98
CA THR A 77 23.11 17.01 -13.31
C THR A 77 22.39 17.90 -12.30
N ALA A 78 22.75 19.20 -12.24
CA ALA A 78 22.09 20.16 -11.36
C ALA A 78 20.57 20.22 -11.56
N LEU A 79 20.09 20.18 -12.81
CA LEU A 79 18.67 20.16 -13.14
C LEU A 79 17.99 18.87 -12.64
N GLN A 80 18.63 17.71 -12.81
CA GLN A 80 18.08 16.44 -12.32
C GLN A 80 17.99 16.40 -10.78
N ARG A 81 18.98 16.95 -10.07
CA ARG A 81 18.94 17.09 -8.60
C ARG A 81 17.80 18.01 -8.17
N LYS A 82 17.64 19.16 -8.82
CA LYS A 82 16.51 20.09 -8.60
C LYS A 82 15.16 19.39 -8.81
N ASN A 83 14.99 18.66 -9.91
CA ASN A 83 13.75 17.93 -10.19
C ASN A 83 13.48 16.84 -9.16
N THR A 84 14.52 16.18 -8.64
CA THR A 84 14.39 15.18 -7.57
C THR A 84 13.88 15.82 -6.27
N TRP A 85 14.41 16.98 -5.88
CA TRP A 85 13.91 17.72 -4.72
C TRP A 85 12.47 18.19 -4.90
N ILE A 86 12.13 18.73 -6.07
CA ILE A 86 10.76 19.13 -6.40
C ILE A 86 9.81 17.93 -6.32
N LEU A 87 10.22 16.75 -6.79
CA LEU A 87 9.44 15.52 -6.65
C LEU A 87 9.19 15.16 -5.18
N TRP A 88 10.22 15.22 -4.33
CA TRP A 88 10.05 14.99 -2.89
C TRP A 88 9.11 15.99 -2.23
N PHE A 89 9.19 17.28 -2.59
CA PHE A 89 8.25 18.27 -2.08
C PHE A 89 6.80 17.99 -2.52
N LYS A 90 6.59 17.56 -3.78
CA LYS A 90 5.26 17.14 -4.25
C LYS A 90 4.75 15.93 -3.47
N VAL A 91 5.61 14.94 -3.22
CA VAL A 91 5.29 13.76 -2.41
C VAL A 91 4.88 14.19 -0.99
N VAL A 92 5.65 15.07 -0.33
CA VAL A 92 5.29 15.60 0.99
C VAL A 92 3.93 16.29 0.96
N VAL A 93 3.67 17.14 -0.03
CA VAL A 93 2.37 17.81 -0.20
C VAL A 93 1.22 16.82 -0.36
N ALA A 94 1.44 15.70 -1.07
CA ALA A 94 0.46 14.64 -1.23
C ALA A 94 0.22 13.83 0.07
N VAL A 95 1.14 13.80 1.02
CA VAL A 95 0.94 13.15 2.33
C VAL A 95 0.02 13.96 3.24
N ILE A 96 0.02 15.30 3.11
CA ILE A 96 -0.64 16.22 4.04
C ILE A 96 -2.11 15.86 4.29
N PRO A 97 -2.98 15.64 3.28
CA PRO A 97 -4.39 15.33 3.53
C PRO A 97 -4.59 14.06 4.36
N ALA A 98 -3.88 12.98 4.01
CA ALA A 98 -3.96 11.71 4.71
C ALA A 98 -3.43 11.81 6.14
N MET A 99 -2.43 12.65 6.39
CA MET A 99 -1.91 12.90 7.74
C MET A 99 -2.89 13.69 8.61
N ILE A 100 -3.49 14.76 8.05
CA ILE A 100 -4.47 15.61 8.76
C ILE A 100 -5.70 14.80 9.17
N VAL A 101 -6.20 13.93 8.29
CA VAL A 101 -7.40 13.13 8.56
C VAL A 101 -7.05 11.84 9.30
N GLY A 102 -5.97 11.17 8.93
CA GLY A 102 -5.60 9.84 9.42
C GLY A 102 -5.10 9.84 10.86
N LEU A 103 -4.26 10.81 11.26
CA LEU A 103 -3.74 10.85 12.63
C LEU A 103 -4.83 10.95 13.71
N PRO A 104 -5.82 11.86 13.63
CA PRO A 104 -6.87 11.94 14.64
C PRO A 104 -7.87 10.78 14.58
N LEU A 105 -8.13 10.21 13.40
CA LEU A 105 -9.12 9.14 13.22
C LEU A 105 -8.55 7.72 13.34
N ASN A 106 -7.22 7.56 13.43
CA ASN A 106 -6.56 6.25 13.34
C ASN A 106 -7.16 5.20 14.28
N SER A 107 -7.30 5.52 15.57
CA SER A 107 -7.81 4.56 16.55
C SER A 107 -9.28 4.21 16.31
N TRP A 108 -10.09 5.21 15.95
CA TRP A 108 -11.51 5.00 15.65
C TRP A 108 -11.72 4.14 14.40
N LEU A 109 -10.93 4.37 13.35
CA LEU A 109 -10.96 3.58 12.12
C LEU A 109 -10.55 2.12 12.37
N GLU A 110 -9.47 1.91 13.15
CA GLU A 110 -9.03 0.56 13.50
C GLU A 110 -10.11 -0.24 14.22
N GLU A 111 -10.80 0.39 15.18
CA GLU A 111 -11.83 -0.24 15.99
C GLU A 111 -13.16 -0.46 15.24
N ASN A 112 -13.59 0.51 14.42
CA ASN A 112 -14.95 0.50 13.84
C ASN A 112 -15.00 0.05 12.38
N MET A 113 -13.90 0.17 11.64
CA MET A 113 -13.89 -0.07 10.18
C MET A 113 -13.11 -1.31 9.77
N THR A 114 -12.39 -1.97 10.69
CA THR A 114 -11.65 -3.20 10.40
C THR A 114 -12.54 -4.44 10.59
N ASN A 115 -13.54 -4.58 9.72
CA ASN A 115 -14.43 -5.73 9.70
C ASN A 115 -14.63 -6.23 8.26
N TRP A 116 -15.06 -7.49 8.13
CA TRP A 116 -15.19 -8.14 6.82
C TRP A 116 -16.22 -7.43 5.91
N GLN A 117 -17.26 -6.81 6.48
CA GLN A 117 -18.29 -6.08 5.71
C GLN A 117 -17.68 -4.87 5.01
N VAL A 118 -16.93 -4.04 5.74
CA VAL A 118 -16.26 -2.85 5.18
C VAL A 118 -15.17 -3.25 4.18
N ILE A 119 -14.36 -4.26 4.52
CA ILE A 119 -13.27 -4.73 3.65
C ILE A 119 -13.84 -5.29 2.33
N SER A 120 -14.87 -6.15 2.40
CA SER A 120 -15.48 -6.72 1.19
C SER A 120 -16.19 -5.67 0.32
N ALA A 121 -16.92 -4.74 0.94
CA ALA A 121 -17.60 -3.67 0.23
C ALA A 121 -16.60 -2.78 -0.52
N THR A 122 -15.53 -2.34 0.15
CA THR A 122 -14.50 -1.50 -0.48
C THR A 122 -13.69 -2.25 -1.54
N LEU A 123 -13.43 -3.55 -1.37
CA LEU A 123 -12.86 -4.40 -2.41
C LEU A 123 -13.69 -4.35 -3.69
N ILE A 124 -14.99 -4.62 -3.58
CA ILE A 124 -15.93 -4.65 -4.71
C ILE A 124 -16.08 -3.26 -5.34
N ILE A 125 -16.34 -2.22 -4.54
CA ILE A 125 -16.54 -0.84 -5.02
C ILE A 125 -15.33 -0.39 -5.84
N TYR A 126 -14.11 -0.52 -5.30
CA TYR A 126 -12.91 -0.13 -6.02
C TYR A 126 -12.63 -1.04 -7.22
N GLY A 127 -13.00 -2.32 -7.15
CA GLY A 127 -12.93 -3.23 -8.29
C GLY A 127 -13.80 -2.77 -9.46
N ILE A 128 -15.04 -2.34 -9.17
CA ILE A 128 -15.96 -1.74 -10.14
C ILE A 128 -15.40 -0.41 -10.66
N LEU A 129 -14.88 0.46 -9.80
CA LEU A 129 -14.30 1.74 -10.21
C LEU A 129 -13.12 1.57 -11.16
N PHE A 130 -12.25 0.58 -10.94
CA PHE A 130 -11.19 0.24 -11.90
C PHE A 130 -11.75 -0.10 -13.27
N ILE A 131 -12.77 -0.95 -13.34
CA ILE A 131 -13.38 -1.36 -14.60
C ILE A 131 -14.04 -0.18 -15.33
N ILE A 132 -14.82 0.63 -14.60
CA ILE A 132 -15.51 1.81 -15.14
C ILE A 132 -14.50 2.82 -15.68
N LEU A 133 -13.50 3.19 -14.89
CA LEU A 133 -12.53 4.20 -15.29
C LEU A 133 -11.67 3.72 -16.45
N GLU A 134 -11.26 2.46 -16.46
CA GLU A 134 -10.50 1.91 -17.58
C GLU A 134 -11.31 1.87 -18.88
N ASN A 135 -12.61 1.58 -18.82
CA ASN A 135 -13.49 1.68 -19.98
C ASN A 135 -13.66 3.13 -20.45
N TYR A 136 -13.81 4.07 -19.52
CA TYR A 136 -13.96 5.49 -19.83
C TYR A 136 -12.72 6.09 -20.51
N TYR A 137 -11.51 5.66 -20.10
CA TYR A 137 -10.24 6.15 -20.64
C TYR A 137 -9.66 5.31 -21.79
N LYS A 138 -10.31 4.20 -22.20
CA LYS A 138 -9.80 3.28 -23.23
C LYS A 138 -9.33 3.98 -24.51
N ASN A 139 -10.08 4.99 -24.97
CA ASN A 139 -9.81 5.72 -26.22
C ASN A 139 -9.31 7.16 -25.97
N ARG A 140 -8.93 7.50 -24.72
CA ARG A 140 -8.50 8.85 -24.34
C ARG A 140 -7.00 8.86 -24.08
N GLN A 141 -6.31 9.88 -24.59
CA GLN A 141 -4.90 10.09 -24.25
C GLN A 141 -4.77 10.74 -22.87
N ALA A 142 -3.77 10.29 -22.11
CA ALA A 142 -3.44 10.89 -20.83
C ALA A 142 -2.86 12.30 -21.03
N LYS A 143 -3.29 13.25 -20.20
CA LYS A 143 -2.76 14.63 -20.21
C LYS A 143 -1.34 14.70 -19.65
N PHE A 144 -1.03 13.85 -18.67
CA PHE A 144 0.27 13.83 -18.00
C PHE A 144 0.95 12.47 -18.17
N THR A 145 1.95 12.42 -19.04
CA THR A 145 2.77 11.22 -19.33
C THR A 145 4.18 11.30 -18.75
N ASP A 146 4.56 12.44 -18.16
CA ASP A 146 5.84 12.67 -17.50
C ASP A 146 5.61 13.04 -16.03
N LEU A 147 6.26 12.30 -15.14
CA LEU A 147 6.21 12.50 -13.69
C LEU A 147 6.63 13.93 -13.28
N ASN A 148 7.59 14.54 -13.99
CA ASN A 148 8.06 15.88 -13.67
C ASN A 148 6.98 16.95 -13.90
N LYS A 149 6.01 16.67 -14.78
CA LYS A 149 4.89 17.57 -15.12
C LYS A 149 3.74 17.54 -14.11
N ILE A 150 3.74 16.62 -13.15
CA ILE A 150 2.77 16.65 -12.03
C ILE A 150 2.92 17.98 -11.30
N SER A 151 1.86 18.78 -11.17
CA SER A 151 1.89 20.03 -10.41
C SER A 151 1.73 19.77 -8.90
N PHE A 152 2.05 20.76 -8.06
CA PHE A 152 1.75 20.67 -6.62
C PHE A 152 0.26 20.53 -6.34
N GLN A 153 -0.60 21.20 -7.12
CA GLN A 153 -2.05 21.04 -7.03
C GLN A 153 -2.48 19.61 -7.34
N MET A 154 -1.93 19.00 -8.40
CA MET A 154 -2.20 17.61 -8.73
C MET A 154 -1.72 16.67 -7.61
N ALA A 155 -0.52 16.88 -7.07
CA ALA A 155 -0.01 16.10 -5.96
C ALA A 155 -0.91 16.18 -4.72
N PHE A 156 -1.37 17.39 -4.36
CA PHE A 156 -2.32 17.59 -3.27
C PHE A 156 -3.64 16.86 -3.51
N LEU A 157 -4.21 16.96 -4.72
CA LEU A 157 -5.46 16.26 -5.07
C LEU A 157 -5.30 14.73 -5.00
N ILE A 158 -4.17 14.18 -5.46
CA ILE A 158 -3.85 12.75 -5.28
C ILE A 158 -3.80 12.41 -3.78
N GLY A 159 -3.26 13.29 -2.95
CA GLY A 159 -3.29 13.17 -1.49
C GLY A 159 -4.72 13.15 -0.92
N CYS A 160 -5.64 13.95 -1.46
CA CYS A 160 -7.05 13.88 -1.07
C CYS A 160 -7.67 12.52 -1.41
N PHE A 161 -7.33 11.93 -2.57
CA PHE A 161 -7.75 10.56 -2.88
C PHE A 161 -7.11 9.54 -1.93
N GLN A 162 -5.89 9.77 -1.45
CA GLN A 162 -5.27 8.89 -0.44
C GLN A 162 -6.06 8.85 0.88
N VAL A 163 -6.80 9.90 1.24
CA VAL A 163 -7.66 9.88 2.44
C VAL A 163 -8.66 8.72 2.38
N LEU A 164 -9.14 8.34 1.19
CA LEU A 164 -10.05 7.21 1.01
C LEU A 164 -9.41 5.86 1.37
N SER A 165 -8.08 5.77 1.32
CA SER A 165 -7.37 4.56 1.71
C SER A 165 -7.23 4.36 3.21
N LEU A 166 -7.69 5.33 4.01
CA LEU A 166 -7.81 5.15 5.46
C LEU A 166 -8.90 4.13 5.80
N ILE A 167 -9.86 3.89 4.90
CA ILE A 167 -10.87 2.84 5.05
C ILE A 167 -10.24 1.48 4.68
N PRO A 168 -10.25 0.48 5.59
CA PRO A 168 -9.71 -0.84 5.33
C PRO A 168 -10.34 -1.51 4.10
N GLY A 169 -9.51 -2.16 3.28
CA GLY A 169 -9.95 -2.82 2.03
C GLY A 169 -9.89 -1.94 0.78
N THR A 170 -9.88 -0.60 0.90
CA THR A 170 -9.79 0.32 -0.26
C THR A 170 -8.53 0.12 -1.11
N SER A 171 -7.39 -0.24 -0.51
CA SER A 171 -6.04 -0.19 -1.11
C SER A 171 -5.53 1.24 -1.32
N ARG A 172 -4.40 1.55 -0.69
CA ARG A 172 -3.72 2.83 -0.82
C ARG A 172 -3.19 3.07 -2.23
N SER A 173 -2.54 2.05 -2.82
CA SER A 173 -2.13 2.10 -4.22
C SER A 173 -3.34 2.28 -5.14
N GLY A 174 -4.42 1.53 -4.90
CA GLY A 174 -5.67 1.66 -5.66
C GLY A 174 -6.27 3.08 -5.65
N ALA A 175 -6.44 3.68 -4.48
CA ALA A 175 -7.03 5.01 -4.33
C ALA A 175 -6.20 6.11 -5.01
N THR A 176 -4.88 6.08 -4.82
CA THR A 176 -3.99 7.11 -5.38
C THR A 176 -3.76 6.94 -6.88
N ILE A 177 -3.71 5.70 -7.39
CA ILE A 177 -3.63 5.42 -8.84
C ILE A 177 -4.90 5.89 -9.53
N LEU A 178 -6.08 5.51 -9.04
CA LEU A 178 -7.36 5.95 -9.62
C LEU A 178 -7.52 7.46 -9.54
N GLY A 179 -7.18 8.08 -8.40
CA GLY A 179 -7.20 9.52 -8.24
C GLY A 179 -6.31 10.25 -9.24
N ALA A 180 -5.07 9.78 -9.43
CA ALA A 180 -4.15 10.33 -10.42
C ALA A 180 -4.66 10.16 -11.86
N MET A 181 -5.24 9.00 -12.20
CA MET A 181 -5.85 8.76 -13.50
C MET A 181 -7.05 9.66 -13.77
N LEU A 182 -7.91 9.88 -12.76
CA LEU A 182 -9.05 10.80 -12.84
C LEU A 182 -8.61 12.24 -13.15
N ILE A 183 -7.51 12.68 -12.57
CA ILE A 183 -6.92 14.00 -12.84
C ILE A 183 -6.27 14.05 -14.25
N GLY A 184 -5.94 12.89 -14.83
CA GLY A 184 -5.47 12.75 -16.20
C GLY A 184 -4.04 12.26 -16.36
N ALA A 185 -3.42 11.70 -15.30
CA ALA A 185 -2.13 11.02 -15.44
C ALA A 185 -2.28 9.67 -16.15
N SER A 186 -1.23 9.30 -16.88
CA SER A 186 -1.10 7.96 -17.47
C SER A 186 -0.98 6.89 -16.39
N ARG A 187 -1.34 5.65 -16.71
CA ARG A 187 -1.22 4.50 -15.77
C ARG A 187 0.17 4.39 -15.14
N TYR A 188 1.21 4.54 -15.96
CA TYR A 188 2.61 4.50 -15.52
C TYR A 188 2.93 5.64 -14.53
N VAL A 189 2.58 6.88 -14.87
CA VAL A 189 2.84 8.04 -13.99
C VAL A 189 2.03 7.94 -12.70
N SER A 190 0.77 7.49 -12.78
CA SER A 190 -0.10 7.28 -11.62
C SER A 190 0.48 6.23 -10.66
N ALA A 191 0.92 5.08 -11.18
CA ALA A 191 1.55 4.04 -10.38
C ALA A 191 2.88 4.51 -9.78
N GLU A 192 3.76 5.12 -10.57
CA GLU A 192 5.06 5.59 -10.12
C GLU A 192 4.94 6.66 -9.02
N PHE A 193 4.05 7.64 -9.19
CA PHE A 193 3.80 8.65 -8.14
C PHE A 193 3.17 8.03 -6.89
N SER A 194 2.24 7.09 -7.05
CA SER A 194 1.65 6.34 -5.93
C SER A 194 2.72 5.59 -5.13
N PHE A 195 3.70 4.97 -5.78
CA PHE A 195 4.81 4.27 -5.10
C PHE A 195 5.69 5.24 -4.31
N PHE A 196 5.94 6.45 -4.82
CA PHE A 196 6.76 7.43 -4.11
C PHE A 196 6.02 8.03 -2.92
N LEU A 197 4.71 8.27 -3.07
CA LEU A 197 3.83 8.67 -1.99
C LEU A 197 3.77 7.61 -0.87
N ALA A 198 3.88 6.32 -1.22
CA ALA A 198 3.97 5.23 -0.26
C ALA A 198 5.04 5.43 0.81
N ILE A 199 6.22 5.90 0.38
CA ILE A 199 7.43 5.90 1.21
C ILE A 199 7.21 6.66 2.53
N PRO A 200 6.90 7.96 2.52
CA PRO A 200 6.67 8.69 3.76
C PRO A 200 5.41 8.25 4.50
N THR A 201 4.34 7.88 3.78
CA THR A 201 3.07 7.47 4.41
C THR A 201 3.24 6.20 5.23
N MET A 202 3.81 5.15 4.64
CA MET A 202 3.96 3.85 5.28
C MET A 202 5.09 3.85 6.31
N PHE A 203 6.14 4.65 6.10
CA PHE A 203 7.14 4.92 7.12
C PHE A 203 6.50 5.56 8.37
N GLY A 204 5.66 6.59 8.17
CA GLY A 204 4.92 7.24 9.23
C GLY A 204 3.95 6.31 9.97
N ALA A 205 3.17 5.52 9.24
CA ALA A 205 2.22 4.56 9.82
C ALA A 205 2.93 3.48 10.65
N SER A 206 4.02 2.93 10.14
CA SER A 206 4.81 1.91 10.85
C SER A 206 5.49 2.49 12.09
N LEU A 207 6.07 3.69 11.98
CA LEU A 207 6.65 4.39 13.13
C LEU A 207 5.58 4.64 14.21
N LEU A 208 4.38 5.08 13.81
CA LEU A 208 3.27 5.29 14.74
C LEU A 208 2.88 4.00 15.45
N LYS A 209 2.80 2.87 14.74
CA LYS A 209 2.48 1.56 15.34
C LYS A 209 3.57 1.07 16.29
N ILE A 210 4.84 1.19 15.93
CA ILE A 210 5.97 0.83 16.81
C ILE A 210 5.97 1.70 18.07
N VAL A 211 5.77 3.02 17.92
CA VAL A 211 5.72 3.94 19.07
C VAL A 211 4.54 3.62 19.98
N LYS A 212 3.34 3.33 19.43
CA LYS A 212 2.18 2.90 20.22
C LYS A 212 2.46 1.58 20.97
N TYR A 213 3.08 0.61 20.30
CA TYR A 213 3.48 -0.67 20.90
C TYR A 213 4.39 -0.47 22.12
N ILE A 214 5.46 0.32 21.97
CA ILE A 214 6.43 0.58 23.05
C ILE A 214 5.81 1.45 24.16
N LYS A 215 5.02 2.47 23.82
CA LYS A 215 4.35 3.35 24.81
C LYS A 215 3.32 2.61 25.66
N ALA A 216 2.73 1.54 25.13
CA ALA A 216 1.84 0.66 25.90
C ALA A 216 2.61 -0.27 26.88
N GLY A 217 3.93 -0.13 26.98
CA GLY A 217 4.79 -0.92 27.87
C GLY A 217 5.20 -2.28 27.29
N HIS A 218 4.88 -2.54 26.02
CA HIS A 218 5.28 -3.79 25.37
C HIS A 218 6.75 -3.73 24.94
N THR A 219 7.44 -4.84 25.14
CA THR A 219 8.79 -5.08 24.62
C THR A 219 8.75 -6.23 23.62
N PHE A 220 9.78 -6.35 22.78
CA PHE A 220 9.95 -7.55 21.96
C PHE A 220 10.42 -8.69 22.86
N ALA A 221 9.59 -9.71 23.04
CA ALA A 221 9.88 -10.88 23.85
C ALA A 221 10.18 -12.10 22.97
N GLY A 222 11.05 -12.99 23.45
CA GLY A 222 11.35 -14.25 22.77
C GLY A 222 11.88 -14.04 21.34
N ASP A 223 11.19 -14.63 20.36
CA ASP A 223 11.53 -14.64 18.94
C ASP A 223 10.81 -13.56 18.11
N GLN A 224 9.97 -12.72 18.72
CA GLN A 224 9.17 -11.70 18.05
C GLN A 224 9.97 -10.80 17.10
N LEU A 225 11.16 -10.36 17.53
CA LEU A 225 12.02 -9.53 16.69
C LEU A 225 12.50 -10.30 15.44
N MET A 226 12.86 -11.57 15.60
CA MET A 226 13.29 -12.43 14.49
C MET A 226 12.13 -12.68 13.52
N VAL A 227 10.94 -12.98 14.03
CA VAL A 227 9.71 -13.18 13.24
C VAL A 227 9.38 -11.93 12.42
N LEU A 228 9.44 -10.74 13.05
CA LEU A 228 9.22 -9.46 12.38
C LEU A 228 10.24 -9.21 11.26
N LEU A 229 11.54 -9.41 11.55
CA LEU A 229 12.61 -9.20 10.56
C LEU A 229 12.49 -10.16 9.38
N VAL A 230 12.14 -11.43 9.62
CA VAL A 230 11.90 -12.40 8.54
C VAL A 230 10.73 -11.93 7.67
N GLY A 231 9.60 -11.55 8.26
CA GLY A 231 8.45 -11.02 7.52
C GLY A 231 8.81 -9.79 6.68
N MET A 232 9.57 -8.85 7.24
CA MET A 232 10.07 -7.68 6.52
C MET A 232 11.00 -8.04 5.35
N VAL A 233 11.97 -8.94 5.55
CA VAL A 233 12.91 -9.34 4.50
C VAL A 233 12.19 -10.07 3.37
N VAL A 234 11.27 -10.97 3.70
CA VAL A 234 10.46 -11.68 2.69
C VAL A 234 9.58 -10.70 1.91
N SER A 235 8.87 -9.81 2.62
CA SER A 235 8.06 -8.75 2.01
C SER A 235 8.89 -7.87 1.07
N PHE A 236 10.11 -7.47 1.48
CA PHE A 236 11.03 -6.73 0.64
C PHE A 236 11.38 -7.46 -0.68
N VAL A 237 11.80 -8.72 -0.60
CA VAL A 237 12.22 -9.49 -1.78
C VAL A 237 11.03 -9.71 -2.72
N VAL A 238 9.88 -10.04 -2.18
CA VAL A 238 8.67 -10.33 -2.96
C VAL A 238 8.11 -9.05 -3.59
N ALA A 239 8.08 -7.94 -2.84
CA ALA A 239 7.67 -6.65 -3.36
C ALA A 239 8.59 -6.13 -4.47
N TYR A 240 9.89 -6.38 -4.36
CA TYR A 240 10.83 -6.02 -5.42
C TYR A 240 10.45 -6.66 -6.76
N ILE A 241 10.04 -7.94 -6.72
CA ILE A 241 9.58 -8.69 -7.90
C ILE A 241 8.22 -8.16 -8.36
N ALA A 242 7.27 -7.99 -7.43
CA ALA A 242 5.90 -7.56 -7.71
C ALA A 242 5.85 -6.15 -8.36
N VAL A 243 6.66 -5.21 -7.90
CA VAL A 243 6.75 -3.85 -8.46
C VAL A 243 7.28 -3.89 -9.89
N LYS A 244 8.34 -4.66 -10.14
CA LYS A 244 8.87 -4.81 -11.51
C LYS A 244 7.86 -5.45 -12.45
N PHE A 245 7.16 -6.47 -11.97
CA PHE A 245 6.05 -7.08 -12.71
C PHE A 245 4.97 -6.04 -13.04
N LEU A 246 4.50 -5.30 -12.04
CA LEU A 246 3.44 -4.31 -12.20
C LEU A 246 3.82 -3.21 -13.19
N LEU A 247 5.04 -2.66 -13.10
CA LEU A 247 5.52 -1.64 -14.04
C LEU A 247 5.58 -2.14 -15.48
N ARG A 248 5.98 -3.40 -15.69
CA ARG A 248 5.98 -4.02 -17.02
C ARG A 248 4.55 -4.29 -17.52
N PHE A 249 3.67 -4.74 -16.62
CA PHE A 249 2.28 -5.03 -16.93
C PHE A 249 1.54 -3.78 -17.43
N ILE A 250 1.62 -2.67 -16.69
CA ILE A 250 0.87 -1.43 -16.99
C ILE A 250 1.36 -0.67 -18.22
N GLN A 251 2.49 -1.07 -18.80
CA GLN A 251 2.96 -0.53 -20.08
C GLN A 251 2.16 -1.08 -21.27
N THR A 252 1.55 -2.26 -21.12
CA THR A 252 0.88 -2.98 -22.21
C THR A 252 -0.58 -3.35 -21.88
N HIS A 253 -0.97 -3.30 -20.60
CA HIS A 253 -2.28 -3.69 -20.11
C HIS A 253 -2.96 -2.57 -19.31
N ASP A 254 -4.28 -2.66 -19.19
CA ASP A 254 -5.10 -1.82 -18.32
C ASP A 254 -5.29 -2.45 -16.92
N PHE A 255 -5.86 -1.72 -15.97
CA PHE A 255 -6.07 -2.20 -14.60
C PHE A 255 -7.33 -3.08 -14.42
N LYS A 256 -8.05 -3.46 -15.48
CA LYS A 256 -9.33 -4.20 -15.35
C LYS A 256 -9.16 -5.57 -14.71
N SER A 257 -8.05 -6.26 -14.99
CA SER A 257 -7.75 -7.55 -14.38
C SER A 257 -7.69 -7.45 -12.85
N PHE A 258 -7.06 -6.41 -12.32
CA PHE A 258 -7.06 -6.12 -10.89
C PHE A 258 -8.47 -5.74 -10.38
N GLY A 259 -9.24 -5.01 -11.19
CA GLY A 259 -10.63 -4.70 -10.88
C GLY A 259 -11.49 -5.95 -10.67
N TRP A 260 -11.45 -6.90 -11.61
CA TRP A 260 -12.13 -8.19 -11.49
C TRP A 260 -11.62 -9.02 -10.33
N TYR A 261 -10.30 -9.07 -10.13
CA TYR A 261 -9.70 -9.77 -9.01
C TYR A 261 -10.25 -9.27 -7.66
N ARG A 262 -10.33 -7.94 -7.48
CA ARG A 262 -10.89 -7.35 -6.25
C ARG A 262 -12.35 -7.71 -6.03
N ILE A 263 -13.16 -7.74 -7.10
CA ILE A 263 -14.58 -8.12 -7.00
C ILE A 263 -14.69 -9.57 -6.53
N VAL A 264 -13.93 -10.48 -7.15
CA VAL A 264 -13.91 -11.90 -6.78
C VAL A 264 -13.44 -12.06 -5.34
N LEU A 265 -12.35 -11.39 -4.94
CA LEU A 265 -11.86 -11.44 -3.56
C LEU A 265 -12.90 -10.90 -2.57
N GLY A 266 -13.57 -9.80 -2.89
CA GLY A 266 -14.64 -9.25 -2.05
C GLY A 266 -15.80 -10.23 -1.87
N ILE A 267 -16.18 -10.97 -2.93
CA ILE A 267 -17.18 -12.05 -2.83
C ILE A 267 -16.68 -13.18 -1.92
N ILE A 268 -15.41 -13.58 -2.03
CA ILE A 268 -14.81 -14.59 -1.15
C ILE A 268 -14.84 -14.14 0.32
N VAL A 269 -14.53 -12.87 0.60
CA VAL A 269 -14.62 -12.29 1.96
C VAL A 269 -16.07 -12.33 2.46
N ILE A 270 -17.07 -11.98 1.64
CA ILE A 270 -18.49 -12.06 2.02
C ILE A 270 -18.86 -13.50 2.38
N LEU A 271 -18.49 -14.46 1.54
CA LEU A 271 -18.79 -15.88 1.80
C LEU A 271 -18.13 -16.36 3.09
N ALA A 272 -16.86 -16.01 3.31
CA ALA A 272 -16.17 -16.34 4.55
C ALA A 272 -16.84 -15.70 5.78
N GLY A 273 -17.26 -14.44 5.70
CA GLY A 273 -17.93 -13.73 6.79
C GLY A 273 -19.30 -14.31 7.12
N VAL A 274 -20.13 -14.56 6.11
CA VAL A 274 -21.49 -15.14 6.28
C VAL A 274 -21.43 -16.57 6.84
N LEU A 275 -20.42 -17.34 6.46
CA LEU A 275 -20.19 -18.70 6.97
C LEU A 275 -19.51 -18.71 8.35
N ASN A 276 -19.34 -17.55 9.01
CA ASN A 276 -18.66 -17.38 10.30
C ASN A 276 -17.21 -17.87 10.32
N PHE A 277 -16.53 -17.88 9.16
CA PHE A 277 -15.10 -18.11 9.08
C PHE A 277 -14.29 -16.86 9.39
N ILE A 278 -14.86 -15.65 9.35
CA ILE A 278 -14.16 -14.43 9.77
C ILE A 278 -15.13 -13.55 10.56
N HIS A 279 -14.61 -12.82 11.54
CA HIS A 279 -15.39 -11.97 12.45
C HIS A 279 -14.96 -10.51 12.30
#